data_AF-A0A9W8ARU9-F1
#
_entry.id   AF-A0A9W8ARU9-F1
#
_cell.length_a   1.000
_cell.length_b   1.000
_cell.length_c   1.000
_cell.angle_alpha   90.00
_cell.angle_beta   90.00
_cell.angle_gamma   90.00
#
_symmetry.space_group_name_H-M   'P 1'
#
loop_
_entity.id
_entity.type
_entity.pdbx_description
1 polymer ?
#
loop_
_entity_poly.entity_id
_entity_poly.type
_entity_poly.pdbx_seq_one_letter_code
_entity_poly.pdbx_strand_id
1 'polypeptide(L)'
;MYRMTLRYLSPQVVSRRAFHSSRWSAIQTGEPIPNTVLQEKSPANTVNAHDFFQPYQKAVLIGVPGAFTPGCSRTHVPGYVTDFDQLHAKGVDMVACVSVNDAFVMDAWSQQIDKHGKLRFLADPRAELVRAMDLAFDASGVLGGLRSKRFAMVLEHGVVKRLEVEPDNTGLSCSLAKNLVEIL
;
A
#
# COMPACT_ATOMS: atom_id res chain seq x y z
N MET A 1 8.56 8.09 79.78
CA MET A 1 8.53 8.77 78.46
C MET A 1 9.35 7.96 77.49
N TYR A 2 8.73 7.29 76.51
CA TYR A 2 9.24 7.10 75.14
C TYR A 2 8.16 6.36 74.36
N ARG A 3 7.37 7.09 73.56
CA ARG A 3 6.30 6.56 72.71
C ARG A 3 6.91 6.31 71.34
N MET A 4 7.10 5.04 70.98
CA MET A 4 7.67 4.64 69.70
C MET A 4 6.57 4.70 68.64
N THR A 5 6.64 5.68 67.73
CA THR A 5 5.70 5.86 66.62
C THR A 5 6.09 4.95 65.45
N LEU A 6 5.27 3.93 65.18
CA LEU A 6 5.36 3.16 63.93
C LEU A 6 4.93 4.03 62.75
N ARG A 7 5.87 4.36 61.85
CA ARG A 7 5.59 4.94 60.54
C ARG A 7 5.18 3.82 59.58
N TYR A 8 3.93 3.87 59.11
CA TYR A 8 3.49 3.05 57.98
C TYR A 8 4.13 3.57 56.69
N LEU A 9 4.90 2.73 56.02
CA LEU A 9 5.40 2.99 54.66
C LEU A 9 4.27 2.69 53.67
N SER A 10 3.85 3.70 52.91
CA SER A 10 2.91 3.55 51.81
C SER A 10 3.51 2.70 50.69
N PRO A 11 2.79 1.69 50.15
CA PRO A 11 3.29 0.90 49.05
C PRO A 11 3.43 1.77 47.80
N GLN A 12 4.63 1.78 47.19
CA GLN A 12 4.84 2.44 45.91
C GLN A 12 4.03 1.70 44.82
N VAL A 13 3.14 2.43 44.17
CA VAL A 13 2.40 1.93 43.00
C VAL A 13 3.39 1.83 41.84
N VAL A 14 3.83 0.61 41.54
CA VAL A 14 4.62 0.33 40.34
C VAL A 14 3.69 0.48 39.13
N SER A 15 3.84 1.59 38.41
CA SER A 15 3.17 1.81 37.12
C SER A 15 3.67 0.76 36.12
N ARG A 16 2.82 -0.23 35.83
CA ARG A 16 3.08 -1.20 34.77
C ARG A 16 2.96 -0.47 33.43
N ARG A 17 4.10 -0.21 32.77
CA ARG A 17 4.08 0.19 31.36
C ARG A 17 3.40 -0.94 30.57
N ALA A 18 2.25 -0.64 29.98
CA ALA A 18 1.61 -1.54 29.04
C ALA A 18 2.51 -1.64 27.80
N PHE A 19 3.00 -2.85 27.52
CA PHE A 19 3.60 -3.15 26.22
C PHE A 19 2.47 -3.09 25.18
N HIS A 20 2.41 -2.00 24.42
CA HIS A 20 1.59 -1.96 23.21
C HIS A 20 2.34 -2.76 22.13
N SER A 21 1.95 -4.02 21.93
CA SER A 21 2.24 -4.68 20.66
C SER A 21 1.27 -4.11 19.64
N SER A 22 1.67 -3.10 18.85
CA SER A 22 0.95 -2.82 17.61
C SER A 22 1.16 -4.02 16.72
N ARG A 23 0.26 -5.00 16.79
CA ARG A 23 0.16 -6.02 15.75
C ARG A 23 -0.07 -5.25 14.45
N TRP A 24 0.68 -5.55 13.40
CA TRP A 24 0.27 -5.15 12.06
C TRP A 24 -1.10 -5.77 11.82
N SER A 25 -2.15 -4.95 11.91
CA SER A 25 -3.48 -5.33 11.47
C SER A 25 -3.56 -5.11 9.98
N ALA A 26 -4.28 -6.00 9.29
CA ALA A 26 -4.63 -5.76 7.90
C ALA A 26 -5.34 -4.42 7.77
N ILE A 27 -4.94 -3.63 6.78
CA ILE A 27 -5.53 -2.30 6.57
C ILE A 27 -7.02 -2.41 6.32
N GLN A 28 -7.79 -1.51 6.91
CA GLN A 28 -9.24 -1.50 6.83
C GLN A 28 -9.78 -0.27 6.12
N THR A 29 -10.99 -0.39 5.58
CA THR A 29 -11.74 0.79 5.12
C THR A 29 -11.95 1.77 6.27
N GLY A 30 -11.67 3.05 6.01
CA GLY A 30 -11.72 4.13 6.98
C GLY A 30 -10.35 4.49 7.56
N GLU A 31 -9.32 3.66 7.39
CA GLU A 31 -7.96 3.95 7.84
C GLU A 31 -7.18 4.77 6.80
N PRO A 32 -6.29 5.68 7.24
CA PRO A 32 -5.37 6.34 6.33
C PRO A 32 -4.33 5.35 5.79
N ILE A 33 -3.87 5.58 4.57
CA ILE A 33 -2.73 4.82 4.03
C ILE A 33 -1.49 5.01 4.92
N PRO A 34 -0.68 3.97 5.17
CA PRO A 34 0.45 4.08 6.08
C PRO A 34 1.47 5.14 5.67
N ASN A 35 2.06 5.79 6.66
CA ASN A 35 3.15 6.73 6.48
C ASN A 35 4.46 5.97 6.23
N THR A 36 4.71 5.60 4.97
CA THR A 36 5.90 4.86 4.52
C THR A 36 6.55 5.54 3.33
N VAL A 37 7.86 5.37 3.18
CA VAL A 37 8.63 5.98 2.09
C VAL A 37 8.75 5.02 0.90
N LEU A 38 8.30 5.47 -0.25
CA LEU A 38 8.41 4.84 -1.55
C LEU A 38 9.44 5.58 -2.41
N GLN A 39 9.76 5.03 -3.58
CA GLN A 39 10.70 5.62 -4.53
C GLN A 39 10.09 5.78 -5.92
N GLU A 40 10.30 6.97 -6.49
CA GLU A 40 9.93 7.47 -7.82
C GLU A 40 11.06 7.48 -8.87
N LYS A 41 11.08 6.62 -9.89
CA LYS A 41 12.05 6.64 -11.03
C LYS A 41 13.52 6.37 -10.68
N SER A 42 13.96 6.82 -9.51
CA SER A 42 15.29 6.61 -8.96
C SER A 42 15.23 6.53 -7.44
N PRO A 43 16.19 5.89 -6.78
CA PRO A 43 16.21 5.80 -5.32
C PRO A 43 16.32 7.14 -4.58
N ALA A 44 16.83 8.19 -5.26
CA ALA A 44 16.99 9.52 -4.68
C ALA A 44 15.66 10.31 -4.63
N ASN A 45 14.73 10.00 -5.52
CA ASN A 45 13.42 10.65 -5.55
C ASN A 45 12.45 9.83 -4.69
N THR A 46 12.33 10.25 -3.43
CA THR A 46 11.49 9.58 -2.44
C THR A 46 10.09 10.19 -2.40
N VAL A 47 9.08 9.34 -2.18
CA VAL A 47 7.67 9.73 -2.11
C VAL A 47 7.09 9.17 -0.82
N ASN A 48 6.58 10.05 0.06
CA ASN A 48 5.85 9.59 1.23
C ASN A 48 4.43 9.16 0.81
N ALA A 49 4.04 7.92 1.09
CA ALA A 49 2.74 7.39 0.65
C ALA A 49 1.55 8.15 1.25
N HIS A 50 1.62 8.47 2.54
CA HIS A 50 0.56 9.22 3.22
C HIS A 50 0.38 10.60 2.59
N ASP A 51 1.46 11.36 2.44
CA ASP A 51 1.38 12.72 1.91
C ASP A 51 1.07 12.74 0.41
N PHE A 52 1.50 11.72 -0.34
CA PHE A 52 1.26 11.62 -1.77
C PHE A 52 -0.23 11.52 -2.12
N PHE A 53 -1.03 10.78 -1.35
CA PHE A 53 -2.45 10.57 -1.67
C PHE A 53 -3.40 11.62 -1.08
N GLN A 54 -2.95 12.45 -0.12
CA GLN A 54 -3.78 13.47 0.52
C GLN A 54 -4.36 14.54 -0.42
N PRO A 55 -3.62 15.06 -1.43
CA PRO A 55 -4.13 16.13 -2.29
C PRO A 55 -5.24 15.70 -3.25
N TYR A 56 -5.40 14.39 -3.48
CA TYR A 56 -6.37 13.85 -4.44
C TYR A 56 -7.72 13.62 -3.76
N GLN A 57 -8.78 14.15 -4.37
CA GLN A 57 -10.14 13.91 -3.88
C GLN A 57 -10.46 12.42 -3.96
N LYS A 58 -10.06 11.77 -5.07
CA LYS A 58 -10.13 10.31 -5.22
C LYS A 58 -8.93 9.79 -6.00
N ALA A 59 -8.25 8.81 -5.44
CA ALA A 59 -7.12 8.12 -6.07
C ALA A 59 -7.34 6.60 -6.06
N VAL A 60 -6.70 5.92 -7.00
CA VAL A 60 -6.61 4.45 -7.02
C VAL A 60 -5.15 4.04 -6.87
N LEU A 61 -4.88 3.17 -5.88
CA LEU A 61 -3.60 2.48 -5.72
C LEU A 61 -3.78 1.02 -6.11
N ILE A 62 -3.02 0.55 -7.09
CA ILE A 62 -2.94 -0.87 -7.46
C ILE A 62 -1.62 -1.46 -6.97
N GLY A 63 -1.70 -2.62 -6.34
CA GLY A 63 -0.53 -3.41 -5.96
C GLY A 63 -0.36 -4.58 -6.92
N VAL A 64 0.89 -4.86 -7.29
CA VAL A 64 1.22 -5.99 -8.18
C VAL A 64 2.34 -6.87 -7.61
N PRO A 65 2.33 -8.19 -7.86
CA PRO A 65 3.40 -9.08 -7.39
C PRO A 65 4.81 -8.74 -7.89
N GLY A 66 4.92 -8.15 -9.08
CA GLY A 66 6.22 -7.79 -9.62
C GLY A 66 6.13 -7.16 -11.01
N ALA A 67 7.00 -6.18 -11.23
CA ALA A 67 7.29 -5.66 -12.57
C ALA A 67 7.70 -6.80 -13.52
N PHE A 68 7.41 -6.63 -14.82
CA PHE A 68 7.71 -7.59 -15.89
C PHE A 68 7.05 -8.97 -15.80
N THR A 69 6.30 -9.28 -14.75
CA THR A 69 5.56 -10.56 -14.68
C THR A 69 4.38 -10.57 -15.67
N PRO A 70 3.99 -11.74 -16.23
CA PRO A 70 3.04 -11.79 -17.34
C PRO A 70 1.67 -11.18 -17.04
N GLY A 71 1.05 -11.53 -15.91
CA GLY A 71 -0.28 -11.01 -15.55
C GLY A 71 -0.29 -9.50 -15.31
N CYS A 72 0.78 -8.97 -14.71
CA CYS A 72 0.94 -7.55 -14.45
C CYS A 72 1.16 -6.75 -15.74
N SER A 73 2.00 -7.27 -16.63
CA SER A 73 2.44 -6.57 -17.85
C SER A 73 1.50 -6.72 -19.05
N ARG A 74 0.63 -7.73 -19.05
CA ARG A 74 -0.29 -8.00 -20.18
C ARG A 74 -1.73 -7.65 -19.89
N THR A 75 -2.14 -7.70 -18.61
CA THR A 75 -3.55 -7.59 -18.24
C THR A 75 -3.79 -6.48 -17.22
N HIS A 76 -3.17 -6.58 -16.04
CA HIS A 76 -3.58 -5.76 -14.89
C HIS A 76 -3.29 -4.27 -15.12
N VAL A 77 -2.02 -3.89 -15.23
CA VAL A 77 -1.64 -2.46 -15.37
C VAL A 77 -2.07 -1.88 -16.73
N PRO A 78 -1.90 -2.56 -17.88
CA PRO A 78 -2.41 -2.06 -19.16
C PRO A 78 -3.94 -1.84 -19.16
N GLY A 79 -4.69 -2.62 -18.39
CA GLY A 79 -6.13 -2.39 -18.20
C GLY A 79 -6.41 -1.02 -17.59
N TYR A 80 -5.67 -0.62 -16.55
CA TYR A 80 -5.79 0.71 -15.96
C TYR A 80 -5.34 1.84 -16.88
N VAL A 81 -4.33 1.61 -17.73
CA VAL A 81 -3.92 2.59 -18.76
C VAL A 81 -5.03 2.79 -19.80
N THR A 82 -5.66 1.69 -20.22
CA THR A 82 -6.75 1.68 -21.21
C THR A 82 -8.01 2.35 -20.65
N ASP A 83 -8.41 1.99 -19.43
CA ASP A 83 -9.63 2.45 -18.80
C ASP A 83 -9.45 3.76 -18.01
N PHE A 84 -8.27 4.39 -18.07
CA PHE A 84 -7.93 5.60 -17.31
C PHE A 84 -8.97 6.71 -17.49
N ASP A 85 -9.41 6.96 -18.73
CA ASP A 85 -10.33 8.06 -19.02
C ASP A 85 -11.75 7.75 -18.49
N GLN A 86 -12.12 6.48 -18.42
CA GLN A 86 -13.38 6.05 -17.80
C GLN A 86 -13.32 6.18 -16.28
N LEU A 87 -12.20 5.79 -15.65
CA LEU A 87 -11.95 6.02 -14.23
C LEU A 87 -11.97 7.51 -13.89
N HIS A 88 -11.38 8.34 -14.75
CA HIS A 88 -11.40 9.79 -14.60
C HIS A 88 -12.82 10.35 -14.69
N ALA A 89 -13.66 9.84 -15.61
CA ALA A 89 -15.07 10.20 -15.67
C ALA A 89 -15.88 9.80 -14.42
N LYS A 90 -15.39 8.83 -13.63
CA LYS A 90 -15.91 8.44 -12.30
C LYS A 90 -15.30 9.26 -11.14
N GLY A 91 -14.54 10.31 -11.48
CA GLY A 91 -13.92 11.24 -10.55
C GLY A 91 -12.61 10.73 -9.94
N VAL A 92 -11.93 9.75 -10.54
CA VAL A 92 -10.58 9.36 -10.11
C VAL A 92 -9.56 10.34 -10.68
N ASP A 93 -8.85 11.05 -9.80
CA ASP A 93 -7.85 12.07 -10.16
C ASP A 93 -6.47 11.47 -10.45
N MET A 94 -6.16 10.34 -9.81
CA MET A 94 -4.83 9.75 -9.80
C MET A 94 -4.92 8.23 -9.76
N VAL A 95 -4.11 7.56 -10.59
CA VAL A 95 -3.90 6.11 -10.53
C VAL A 95 -2.41 5.85 -10.33
N ALA A 96 -2.07 5.12 -9.27
CA ALA A 96 -0.70 4.73 -8.94
C ALA A 96 -0.55 3.21 -8.87
N CYS A 97 0.57 2.69 -9.35
CA CYS A 97 0.97 1.29 -9.28
C CYS A 97 2.14 1.13 -8.31
N VAL A 98 2.01 0.23 -7.33
CA VAL A 98 3.09 -0.13 -6.39
C VAL A 98 3.52 -1.58 -6.56
N SER A 99 4.83 -1.83 -6.43
CA SER A 99 5.41 -3.17 -6.43
C SER A 99 6.62 -3.24 -5.50
N VAL A 100 6.87 -4.44 -4.97
CA VAL A 100 8.13 -4.76 -4.28
C VAL A 100 9.22 -5.01 -5.32
N ASN A 101 9.72 -3.92 -5.88
CA ASN A 101 10.82 -3.80 -6.80
C ASN A 101 11.57 -2.50 -6.47
N ASP A 102 12.81 -2.38 -6.93
CA ASP A 102 13.54 -1.10 -6.86
C ASP A 102 13.02 -0.09 -7.89
N ALA A 103 13.39 1.18 -7.68
CA ALA A 103 12.95 2.30 -8.49
C ALA A 103 13.39 2.20 -9.95
N PHE A 104 14.57 1.62 -10.23
CA PHE A 104 15.06 1.51 -11.60
C PHE A 104 14.25 0.49 -12.39
N VAL A 105 13.94 -0.66 -11.78
CA VAL A 105 13.08 -1.68 -12.38
C VAL A 105 11.67 -1.14 -12.62
N MET A 106 11.10 -0.41 -11.64
CA MET A 106 9.78 0.20 -11.79
C MET A 106 9.75 1.26 -12.88
N ASP A 107 10.78 2.11 -12.99
CA ASP A 107 10.90 3.12 -14.05
C ASP A 107 10.96 2.47 -15.44
N ALA A 108 11.90 1.54 -15.63
CA ALA A 108 12.09 0.85 -16.90
C ALA A 108 10.83 0.09 -17.33
N TRP A 109 10.12 -0.52 -16.38
CA TRP A 109 8.86 -1.19 -16.65
C TRP A 109 7.76 -0.20 -17.07
N SER A 110 7.60 0.91 -16.34
CA SER A 110 6.60 1.93 -16.64
C SER A 110 6.72 2.47 -18.07
N GLN A 111 7.94 2.72 -18.53
CA GLN A 111 8.21 3.22 -19.89
C GLN A 111 7.80 2.22 -20.98
N GLN A 112 7.72 0.93 -20.67
CA GLN A 112 7.27 -0.09 -21.63
C GLN A 112 5.75 -0.23 -21.68
N ILE A 113 5.08 -0.17 -20.52
CA ILE A 113 3.66 -0.54 -20.41
C ILE A 113 2.71 0.66 -20.30
N ASP A 114 3.21 1.84 -19.99
CA ASP A 114 2.46 3.09 -19.92
C ASP A 114 3.22 4.23 -20.62
N LYS A 115 3.33 4.12 -21.95
CA LYS A 115 4.11 5.04 -22.79
C LYS A 115 3.67 6.50 -22.71
N HIS A 116 2.45 6.75 -22.27
CA HIS A 116 1.87 8.09 -22.18
C HIS A 116 1.93 8.65 -20.75
N GLY A 117 2.43 7.87 -19.78
CA GLY A 117 2.58 8.30 -18.40
C GLY A 117 1.24 8.66 -17.73
N LYS A 118 0.18 7.88 -18.00
CA LYS A 118 -1.13 8.07 -17.38
C LYS A 118 -1.11 7.71 -15.89
N LEU A 119 -0.31 6.72 -15.52
CA LEU A 119 -0.17 6.19 -14.16
C LEU A 119 1.16 6.63 -13.54
N ARG A 120 1.19 6.66 -12.20
CA ARG A 120 2.43 6.81 -11.44
C ARG A 120 2.92 5.46 -10.94
N PHE A 121 4.22 5.21 -11.04
CA PHE A 121 4.82 3.94 -10.64
C PHE A 121 5.70 4.15 -9.43
N LEU A 122 5.32 3.55 -8.31
CA LEU A 122 5.96 3.71 -7.01
C LEU A 122 6.67 2.41 -6.62
N ALA A 123 7.96 2.48 -6.34
CA ALA A 123 8.75 1.35 -5.87
C ALA A 123 8.68 1.25 -4.34
N ASP A 124 8.37 0.05 -3.84
CA ASP A 124 8.46 -0.33 -2.42
C ASP A 124 9.58 -1.37 -2.22
N PRO A 125 10.87 -0.99 -2.40
CA PRO A 125 11.97 -1.95 -2.43
C PRO A 125 12.16 -2.72 -1.12
N ARG A 126 11.66 -2.19 0.00
CA ARG A 126 11.77 -2.79 1.33
C ARG A 126 10.49 -3.46 1.79
N ALA A 127 9.47 -3.49 0.94
CA ALA A 127 8.13 -3.96 1.26
C ALA A 127 7.53 -3.28 2.51
N GLU A 128 7.91 -2.04 2.80
CA GLU A 128 7.48 -1.34 4.02
C GLU A 128 5.99 -1.04 3.97
N LEU A 129 5.50 -0.51 2.83
CA LEU A 129 4.10 -0.18 2.65
C LEU A 129 3.25 -1.46 2.66
N VAL A 130 3.60 -2.45 1.84
CA VAL A 130 2.77 -3.65 1.70
C VAL A 130 2.75 -4.49 2.98
N ARG A 131 3.82 -4.50 3.77
CA ARG A 131 3.82 -5.15 5.09
C ARG A 131 2.99 -4.37 6.10
N ALA A 132 3.08 -3.05 6.11
CA ALA A 132 2.26 -2.21 7.00
C ALA A 132 0.75 -2.39 6.76
N MET A 133 0.36 -2.78 5.54
CA MET A 133 -1.03 -3.04 5.17
C MET A 133 -1.46 -4.51 5.29
N ASP A 134 -0.56 -5.43 5.67
CA ASP A 134 -0.74 -6.89 5.59
C ASP A 134 -1.09 -7.40 4.16
N LEU A 135 -0.57 -6.69 3.15
CA LEU A 135 -0.70 -7.01 1.73
C LEU A 135 0.58 -7.60 1.15
N ALA A 136 1.48 -8.08 2.00
CA ALA A 136 2.63 -8.86 1.60
C ALA A 136 2.29 -10.37 1.55
N PHE A 137 2.95 -11.11 0.66
CA PHE A 137 2.93 -12.58 0.66
C PHE A 137 4.30 -13.14 0.28
N ASP A 138 4.58 -14.36 0.71
CA ASP A 138 5.80 -15.08 0.31
C ASP A 138 5.65 -15.60 -1.13
N ALA A 139 6.44 -15.06 -2.04
CA ALA A 139 6.53 -15.49 -3.43
C ALA A 139 7.90 -16.09 -3.74
N SER A 140 8.66 -16.54 -2.74
CA SER A 140 10.03 -17.05 -2.89
C SER A 140 10.17 -18.13 -3.95
N GLY A 141 9.19 -19.03 -4.06
CA GLY A 141 9.18 -20.10 -5.07
C GLY A 141 9.08 -19.65 -6.53
N VAL A 142 8.69 -18.40 -6.80
CA VAL A 142 8.49 -17.88 -8.18
C VAL A 142 9.26 -16.59 -8.44
N LEU A 143 9.34 -15.71 -7.45
CA LEU A 143 9.88 -14.35 -7.55
C LEU A 143 11.02 -14.08 -6.56
N GLY A 144 11.52 -15.11 -5.87
CA GLY A 144 12.75 -15.07 -5.06
C GLY A 144 12.60 -14.41 -3.68
N GLY A 145 11.43 -13.90 -3.30
CA GLY A 145 11.19 -13.39 -1.96
C GLY A 145 9.76 -12.90 -1.73
N LEU A 146 9.59 -12.10 -0.69
CA LEU A 146 8.33 -11.47 -0.31
C LEU A 146 7.92 -10.42 -1.36
N ARG A 147 6.64 -10.43 -1.75
CA ARG A 147 6.06 -9.53 -2.76
C ARG A 147 4.73 -8.97 -2.31
N SER A 148 4.21 -7.99 -3.07
CA SER A 148 2.85 -7.47 -2.87
C SER A 148 1.82 -8.46 -3.38
N LYS A 149 0.79 -8.75 -2.60
CA LYS A 149 -0.46 -9.30 -3.12
C LYS A 149 -0.97 -8.37 -4.23
N ARG A 150 -1.71 -8.93 -5.18
CA ARG A 150 -2.43 -8.13 -6.15
C ARG A 150 -3.67 -7.55 -5.50
N PHE A 151 -3.82 -6.23 -5.59
CA PHE A 151 -4.99 -5.54 -5.07
C PHE A 151 -5.29 -4.27 -5.87
N ALA A 152 -6.50 -3.75 -5.69
CA ALA A 152 -6.88 -2.40 -6.07
C ALA A 152 -7.53 -1.71 -4.88
N MET A 153 -7.07 -0.50 -4.57
CA MET A 153 -7.49 0.27 -3.41
C MET A 153 -7.97 1.64 -3.87
N VAL A 154 -9.16 2.05 -3.42
CA VAL A 154 -9.68 3.40 -3.65
C VAL A 154 -9.43 4.22 -2.39
N LEU A 155 -8.80 5.37 -2.58
CA LEU A 155 -8.42 6.32 -1.54
C LEU A 155 -9.17 7.63 -1.79
N GLU A 156 -9.68 8.25 -0.74
CA GLU A 156 -10.15 9.64 -0.78
C GLU A 156 -9.38 10.42 0.27
N HIS A 157 -8.63 11.45 -0.15
CA HIS A 157 -7.78 12.24 0.74
C HIS A 157 -6.81 11.37 1.57
N GLY A 158 -6.25 10.33 0.93
CA GLY A 158 -5.36 9.36 1.58
C GLY A 158 -6.05 8.35 2.51
N VAL A 159 -7.38 8.36 2.64
CA VAL A 159 -8.14 7.41 3.46
C VAL A 159 -8.74 6.30 2.61
N VAL A 160 -8.55 5.04 3.03
CA VAL A 160 -9.08 3.86 2.33
C VAL A 160 -10.60 3.88 2.34
N LYS A 161 -11.22 3.90 1.16
CA LYS A 161 -12.67 3.75 0.99
C LYS A 161 -13.05 2.37 0.51
N ARG A 162 -12.15 1.72 -0.23
CA ARG A 162 -12.39 0.39 -0.79
C ARG A 162 -11.07 -0.34 -0.97
N LEU A 163 -11.07 -1.64 -0.76
CA LEU A 163 -9.92 -2.51 -0.97
C LEU A 163 -10.40 -3.84 -1.54
N GLU A 164 -9.94 -4.14 -2.76
CA GLU A 164 -10.19 -5.39 -3.48
C GLU A 164 -8.87 -6.17 -3.56
N VAL A 165 -8.73 -7.23 -2.77
CA VAL A 165 -7.54 -8.09 -2.74
C VAL A 165 -7.85 -9.40 -3.43
N GLU A 166 -6.97 -9.84 -4.35
CA GLU A 166 -7.16 -11.14 -5.00
C GLU A 166 -7.09 -12.28 -3.97
N PRO A 167 -8.05 -13.22 -3.98
CA PRO A 167 -8.18 -14.24 -2.95
C PRO A 167 -7.00 -15.24 -2.91
N ASP A 168 -6.32 -15.40 -4.04
CA ASP A 168 -5.14 -16.26 -4.22
C ASP A 168 -3.82 -15.44 -4.24
N ASN A 169 -3.87 -14.18 -3.80
CA ASN A 169 -2.80 -13.18 -3.81
C ASN A 169 -2.34 -12.69 -5.19
N THR A 170 -2.62 -13.38 -6.30
CA THR A 170 -1.96 -13.08 -7.60
C THR A 170 -2.88 -13.11 -8.82
N GLY A 171 -4.11 -13.56 -8.64
CA GLY A 171 -5.15 -13.73 -9.65
C GLY A 171 -5.53 -12.44 -10.37
N LEU A 172 -6.44 -12.52 -11.32
CA LEU A 172 -6.85 -11.38 -12.16
C LEU A 172 -8.37 -11.34 -12.18
N SER A 173 -8.98 -10.93 -11.07
CA SER A 173 -10.42 -10.90 -10.88
C SER A 173 -10.84 -9.56 -10.27
N CYS A 174 -11.12 -9.50 -8.97
CA CYS A 174 -11.68 -8.34 -8.26
C CYS A 174 -10.86 -7.06 -8.42
N SER A 175 -9.54 -7.15 -8.59
CA SER A 175 -8.64 -6.01 -8.68
C SER A 175 -8.45 -5.44 -10.10
N LEU A 176 -9.19 -5.90 -11.11
CA LEU A 176 -9.10 -5.37 -12.47
C LEU A 176 -9.79 -4.00 -12.62
N ALA A 177 -9.26 -3.15 -13.52
CA ALA A 177 -9.78 -1.81 -13.78
C ALA A 177 -11.29 -1.79 -14.10
N LYS A 178 -11.75 -2.72 -14.95
CA LYS A 178 -13.17 -2.85 -15.32
C LYS A 178 -14.10 -2.96 -14.11
N ASN A 179 -13.73 -3.76 -13.12
CA ASN A 179 -14.54 -3.91 -11.90
C ASN A 179 -14.60 -2.60 -11.12
N LEU A 180 -13.50 -1.85 -11.05
CA LEU A 180 -13.50 -0.54 -10.40
C LEU A 180 -14.37 0.46 -11.18
N VAL A 181 -14.33 0.47 -12.52
CA VAL A 181 -15.19 1.33 -13.34
C VAL A 181 -16.67 1.04 -13.11
N GLU A 182 -17.05 -0.23 -12.95
CA GLU A 182 -18.44 -0.64 -12.72
C GLU A 182 -18.93 -0.24 -11.32
N ILE A 183 -18.07 -0.27 -10.31
CA ILE A 183 -18.47 -0.08 -8.91
C ILE A 183 -18.31 1.38 -8.42
N LEU A 184 -17.45 2.17 -9.08
CA LEU A 184 -17.33 3.62 -8.83
C LEU A 184 -18.44 4.42 -9.50
#